data_AF-A0A816G6B0-F1
#
_entry.id   AF-A0A816G6B0-F1
#
_cell.length_a   1.000
_cell.length_b   1.000
_cell.length_c   1.000
_cell.angle_alpha   90.00
_cell.angle_beta   90.00
_cell.angle_gamma   90.00
#
_symmetry.space_group_name_H-M   'P 1'
#
loop_
_entity.id
_entity.type
_entity.pdbx_description
1 polymer ?
#
loop_
_entity_poly.entity_id
_entity_poly.type
_entity_poly.pdbx_seq_one_letter_code
_entity_poly.pdbx_strand_id
1 'polypeptide(L)'
;MKSHDASSCIDIDHGSVRFDRHKRIRAEAEDTYLKTISKRQKIFDDAMKQPKYNMGDLVGLKIDKVDRTNTTPKILPCKVVSIQSSSDENVTYKLCTIQGILSNRYTAPDLLDLNKCGFEDLRSIDSTLLPTITFIQACKEYV
;
A
#
# COMPACT_ATOMS: atom_id res chain seq x y z
N MET A 1 -58.06 -11.69 -66.66
CA MET A 1 -58.66 -10.67 -65.78
C MET A 1 -58.93 -11.29 -64.41
N LYS A 2 -58.13 -10.94 -63.40
CA LYS A 2 -58.56 -10.63 -62.02
C LYS A 2 -57.31 -10.40 -61.17
N SER A 3 -57.02 -9.12 -61.02
CA SER A 3 -56.14 -8.51 -60.03
C SER A 3 -56.63 -8.85 -58.62
N HIS A 4 -55.73 -9.14 -57.68
CA HIS A 4 -55.98 -8.89 -56.27
C HIS A 4 -54.67 -8.48 -55.58
N ASP A 5 -54.73 -7.30 -54.98
CA ASP A 5 -53.70 -6.54 -54.28
C ASP A 5 -52.89 -7.32 -53.25
N ALA A 6 -51.57 -7.09 -53.29
CA ALA A 6 -50.66 -7.36 -52.19
C ALA A 6 -50.77 -6.21 -51.17
N SER A 7 -51.58 -6.41 -50.13
CA SER A 7 -51.59 -5.54 -48.96
C SER A 7 -50.48 -6.01 -48.01
N SER A 8 -49.32 -5.34 -48.06
CA SER A 8 -48.23 -5.60 -47.11
C SER A 8 -48.56 -4.93 -45.77
N CYS A 9 -48.89 -5.74 -44.76
CA CYS A 9 -48.95 -5.30 -43.37
C CYS A 9 -47.54 -4.92 -42.93
N ILE A 10 -47.31 -3.63 -42.66
CA ILE A 10 -46.10 -3.13 -42.03
C ILE A 10 -46.23 -3.47 -40.55
N ASP A 11 -45.49 -4.48 -40.09
CA ASP A 11 -45.34 -4.76 -38.66
C ASP A 11 -44.54 -3.63 -38.01
N ILE A 12 -45.27 -2.72 -37.37
CA ILE A 12 -44.71 -1.68 -36.53
C ILE A 12 -44.27 -2.35 -35.22
N ASP A 13 -42.98 -2.70 -35.15
CA ASP A 13 -42.34 -3.19 -33.92
C ASP A 13 -42.28 -2.06 -32.89
N HIS A 14 -43.19 -2.08 -31.91
CA HIS A 14 -43.24 -1.15 -30.78
C HIS A 14 -43.05 -1.89 -29.45
N GLY A 15 -42.05 -2.77 -29.38
CA GLY A 15 -41.94 -3.73 -28.27
C GLY A 15 -40.58 -3.90 -27.58
N SER A 16 -39.50 -3.18 -27.91
CA SER A 16 -38.17 -3.57 -27.41
C SER A 16 -37.22 -2.42 -27.02
N VAL A 17 -37.62 -1.58 -26.06
CA VAL A 17 -36.69 -0.58 -25.47
C VAL A 17 -36.65 -0.64 -23.94
N ARG A 18 -37.63 -1.27 -23.27
CA ARG A 18 -37.74 -1.25 -21.80
C ARG A 18 -37.05 -2.39 -21.06
N PHE A 19 -36.90 -3.58 -21.69
CA PHE A 19 -36.24 -4.74 -21.05
C PHE A 19 -34.71 -4.64 -21.02
N ASP A 20 -34.13 -3.87 -21.93
CA ASP A 20 -32.67 -3.73 -22.05
C ASP A 20 -32.07 -2.80 -20.98
N ARG A 21 -32.83 -1.79 -20.54
CA ARG A 21 -32.39 -0.84 -19.51
C ARG A 21 -32.11 -1.52 -18.16
N HIS A 22 -33.01 -2.42 -17.72
CA HIS A 22 -32.82 -3.14 -16.46
C HIS A 22 -31.65 -4.14 -16.53
N LYS A 23 -31.44 -4.77 -17.69
CA LYS A 23 -30.30 -5.68 -17.92
C LYS A 23 -28.97 -4.92 -17.86
N ARG A 24 -28.90 -3.73 -18.50
CA ARG A 24 -27.74 -2.84 -18.42
C ARG A 24 -27.45 -2.35 -17.00
N ILE A 25 -28.49 -1.94 -16.26
CA ILE A 25 -28.34 -1.49 -14.86
C ILE A 25 -27.80 -2.64 -13.98
N ARG A 26 -28.30 -3.87 -14.17
CA ARG A 26 -27.77 -5.04 -13.43
C ARG A 26 -26.31 -5.32 -13.79
N ALA A 27 -25.97 -5.32 -15.07
CA ALA A 27 -24.59 -5.56 -15.51
C ALA A 27 -23.61 -4.49 -14.96
N GLU A 28 -24.02 -3.23 -14.94
CA GLU A 28 -23.22 -2.12 -14.38
C GLU A 28 -23.07 -2.23 -12.86
N ALA A 29 -24.13 -2.63 -12.15
CA ALA A 29 -24.07 -2.88 -10.71
C ALA A 29 -23.18 -4.08 -10.37
N GLU A 30 -23.27 -5.17 -11.14
CA GLU A 30 -22.43 -6.36 -11.01
C GLU A 30 -20.95 -6.03 -11.26
N ASP A 31 -20.64 -5.29 -12.32
CA ASP A 31 -19.27 -4.86 -12.64
C ASP A 31 -18.70 -3.95 -11.53
N THR A 32 -19.51 -3.03 -11.00
CA THR A 32 -19.11 -2.15 -9.89
C THR A 32 -18.87 -2.94 -8.60
N TYR A 33 -19.72 -3.92 -8.30
CA TYR A 33 -19.58 -4.79 -7.15
C TYR A 33 -18.32 -5.65 -7.23
N LEU A 34 -18.07 -6.28 -8.39
CA LEU A 34 -16.87 -7.08 -8.63
C LEU A 34 -15.60 -6.25 -8.52
N LYS A 35 -15.56 -5.05 -9.12
CA LYS A 35 -14.43 -4.11 -8.98
C LYS A 35 -14.17 -3.73 -7.52
N THR A 36 -15.22 -3.58 -6.72
CA THR A 36 -15.11 -3.25 -5.30
C THR A 36 -14.54 -4.42 -4.50
N ILE A 37 -14.99 -5.65 -4.78
CA ILE A 37 -14.43 -6.86 -4.17
C ILE A 37 -12.96 -7.00 -4.52
N SER A 38 -12.58 -6.89 -5.80
CA SER A 38 -11.18 -7.02 -6.22
C SER A 38 -10.27 -5.98 -5.56
N LYS A 39 -10.74 -4.73 -5.40
CA LYS A 39 -10.00 -3.71 -4.65
C LYS A 39 -9.80 -4.10 -3.18
N ARG A 40 -10.83 -4.62 -2.51
CA ARG A 40 -10.73 -5.07 -1.12
C ARG A 40 -9.84 -6.30 -0.97
N GLN A 41 -9.96 -7.26 -1.89
CA GLN A 41 -9.11 -8.45 -1.94
C GLN A 41 -7.64 -8.05 -2.11
N LYS A 42 -7.34 -7.11 -3.02
CA LYS A 42 -5.97 -6.62 -3.23
C LYS A 42 -5.39 -5.95 -1.99
N ILE A 43 -6.16 -5.12 -1.29
CA ILE A 43 -5.72 -4.50 -0.03
C ILE A 43 -5.40 -5.57 1.02
N PHE A 44 -6.22 -6.62 1.10
CA PHE A 44 -5.99 -7.74 1.99
C PHE A 44 -4.75 -8.57 1.61
N ASP A 45 -4.58 -8.90 0.33
CA ASP A 45 -3.43 -9.65 -0.18
C ASP A 45 -2.12 -8.87 0.00
N ASP A 46 -2.16 -7.54 -0.22
CA ASP A 46 -1.02 -6.65 0.00
C ASP A 46 -0.69 -6.56 1.50
N ALA A 47 -1.69 -6.58 2.38
CA ALA A 47 -1.48 -6.65 3.84
C ALA A 47 -0.91 -8.01 4.29
N MET A 48 -1.27 -9.11 3.62
CA MET A 48 -0.75 -10.45 3.94
C MET A 48 0.71 -10.66 3.47
N LYS A 49 1.17 -9.91 2.46
CA LYS A 49 2.54 -9.99 1.91
C LYS A 49 3.53 -9.05 2.60
N GLN A 50 3.30 -8.68 3.86
CA GLN A 50 4.21 -7.80 4.56
C GLN A 50 5.59 -8.47 4.72
N PRO A 51 6.67 -7.77 4.33
CA PRO A 51 8.02 -8.29 4.52
C PRO A 51 8.30 -8.43 6.02
N LYS A 52 8.83 -9.59 6.41
CA LYS A 52 9.32 -9.83 7.77
C LYS A 52 10.81 -9.51 7.81
N TYR A 53 11.19 -8.62 8.71
CA TYR A 53 12.59 -8.24 8.93
C TYR A 53 13.20 -9.02 10.09
N ASN A 54 14.48 -9.32 10.00
CA ASN A 54 15.29 -9.96 11.04
C ASN A 54 16.10 -8.93 11.82
N MET A 55 16.61 -9.33 12.99
CA MET A 55 17.55 -8.50 13.73
C MET A 55 18.83 -8.30 12.92
N GLY A 56 19.28 -7.05 12.84
CA GLY A 56 20.45 -6.66 12.04
C GLY A 56 20.14 -6.24 10.61
N ASP A 57 18.92 -6.45 10.11
CA ASP A 57 18.53 -6.02 8.77
C ASP A 57 18.57 -4.49 8.65
N LEU A 58 18.93 -4.03 7.45
CA LEU A 58 18.94 -2.61 7.09
C LEU A 58 17.59 -2.22 6.51
N VAL A 59 16.96 -1.24 7.13
CA VAL A 59 15.64 -0.74 6.76
C VAL A 59 15.64 0.78 6.68
N GLY A 60 14.70 1.35 5.93
CA GLY A 60 14.53 2.78 5.77
C GLY A 60 13.21 3.25 6.36
N LEU A 61 13.23 4.34 7.11
CA LEU A 61 12.03 5.07 7.50
C LEU A 61 11.82 6.26 6.55
N LYS A 62 10.61 6.39 6.02
CA LYS A 62 10.28 7.54 5.17
C LYS A 62 10.12 8.79 6.03
N ILE A 63 10.86 9.84 5.69
CA ILE A 63 10.69 11.17 6.29
C ILE A 63 9.72 11.94 5.42
N ASP A 64 8.46 12.00 5.86
CA ASP A 64 7.45 12.86 5.25
C ASP A 64 7.71 14.31 5.65
N LYS A 65 8.72 14.94 5.01
CA LYS A 65 8.86 16.39 5.04
C LYS A 65 7.81 16.99 4.13
N VAL A 66 6.78 17.59 4.74
CA VAL A 66 5.81 18.44 4.05
C VAL A 66 6.45 19.80 3.79
N ASP A 67 7.50 19.84 2.96
CA ASP A 67 8.01 21.11 2.43
C ASP A 67 7.18 21.48 1.21
N ARG A 68 6.75 22.76 1.15
CA ARG A 68 5.93 23.34 0.06
C ARG A 68 6.59 23.24 -1.33
N THR A 69 7.83 22.76 -1.41
CA THR A 69 8.71 22.78 -2.58
C THR A 69 8.83 21.46 -3.34
N ASN A 70 7.97 20.45 -3.10
CA ASN A 70 7.96 19.20 -3.90
C ASN A 70 9.34 18.47 -3.91
N THR A 71 10.10 18.58 -2.82
CA THR A 71 11.34 17.82 -2.66
C THR A 71 11.04 16.33 -2.50
N THR A 72 11.83 15.50 -3.18
CA THR A 72 11.79 14.04 -3.08
C THR A 72 11.78 13.59 -1.61
N PRO A 73 10.91 12.63 -1.22
CA PRO A 73 10.84 12.15 0.15
C PRO A 73 12.21 11.58 0.58
N LYS A 74 12.76 12.11 1.68
CA LYS A 74 14.03 11.60 2.23
C LYS A 74 13.77 10.29 2.97
N ILE A 75 14.71 9.35 2.90
CA ILE A 75 14.64 8.07 3.61
C ILE A 75 15.73 8.09 4.68
N LEU A 76 15.36 7.87 5.94
CA LEU A 76 16.27 7.71 7.06
C LEU A 76 16.73 6.25 7.12
N PRO A 77 18.01 5.94 6.88
CA PRO A 77 18.51 4.58 6.98
C PRO A 77 18.66 4.16 8.44
N CYS A 78 18.24 2.94 8.75
CA CYS A 78 18.17 2.37 10.09
C CYS A 78 18.57 0.89 10.09
N LYS A 79 18.89 0.35 11.26
CA LYS A 79 19.15 -1.07 11.51
C LYS A 79 18.17 -1.61 12.53
N VAL A 80 17.65 -2.81 12.32
CA VAL A 80 16.75 -3.48 13.28
C VAL A 80 17.56 -3.97 14.48
N VAL A 81 17.21 -3.52 15.68
CA VAL A 81 17.91 -3.89 16.93
C VAL A 81 17.10 -4.82 17.81
N SER A 82 15.78 -4.80 17.74
CA SER A 82 14.92 -5.69 18.52
C SER A 82 13.59 -5.88 17.82
N ILE A 83 13.04 -7.08 17.95
CA ILE A 83 11.74 -7.48 17.41
C ILE A 83 10.84 -7.82 18.60
N GLN A 84 9.67 -7.20 18.67
CA GLN A 84 8.65 -7.54 19.67
C GLN A 84 7.36 -7.93 18.97
N SER A 85 6.94 -9.17 19.19
CA SER A 85 5.63 -9.66 18.78
C SER A 85 4.67 -9.50 19.95
N SER A 86 3.65 -8.64 19.80
CA SER A 86 2.63 -8.45 20.82
C SER A 86 1.47 -9.46 20.69
N SER A 87 1.25 -10.00 19.49
CA SER A 87 0.29 -11.08 19.16
C SER A 87 0.68 -11.70 17.81
N ASP A 88 0.11 -12.85 17.43
CA ASP A 88 0.50 -13.64 16.23
C ASP A 88 0.60 -12.84 14.91
N GLU A 89 -0.04 -11.68 14.82
CA GLU A 89 -0.09 -10.86 13.60
C GLU A 89 0.56 -9.47 13.72
N ASN A 90 0.89 -9.00 14.93
CA ASN A 90 1.41 -7.65 15.15
C ASN A 90 2.86 -7.69 15.64
N VAL A 91 3.77 -7.71 14.66
CA VAL A 91 5.22 -7.60 14.90
C VAL A 91 5.62 -6.13 14.84
N THR A 92 6.29 -5.67 15.89
CA THR A 92 6.87 -4.32 15.97
C THR A 92 8.39 -4.39 16.05
N TYR A 93 9.04 -3.43 15.42
CA TYR A 93 10.49 -3.36 15.27
C TYR A 93 11.01 -2.14 16.01
N LYS A 94 12.06 -2.35 16.82
CA LYS A 94 12.87 -1.28 17.38
C LYS A 94 14.08 -1.09 16.47
N LEU A 95 14.37 0.16 16.14
CA LEU A 95 15.38 0.51 15.16
C LEU A 95 16.47 1.38 15.79
N CYS A 96 17.68 1.30 15.26
CA CYS A 96 18.74 2.28 15.52
C CYS A 96 19.17 2.98 14.22
N THR A 97 19.71 4.17 14.41
CA THR A 97 20.41 4.96 13.40
C THR A 97 21.88 5.05 13.79
N ILE A 98 22.69 5.77 13.00
CA ILE A 98 24.08 6.04 13.34
C ILE A 98 24.21 6.83 14.65
N GLN A 99 23.23 7.67 14.97
CA GLN A 99 23.24 8.60 16.10
C GLN A 99 22.68 7.99 17.38
N GLY A 100 21.73 7.04 17.25
CA GLY A 100 20.98 6.58 18.42
C GLY A 100 19.90 5.55 18.11
N ILE A 101 19.37 4.95 19.18
CA ILE A 101 18.22 4.04 19.12
C ILE A 101 16.93 4.86 19.12
N LEU A 102 16.02 4.59 18.19
CA LEU A 102 14.73 5.27 18.16
C LEU A 102 13.87 4.85 19.37
N SER A 103 13.28 5.85 20.02
CA SER A 103 12.33 5.66 21.13
C SER A 103 11.08 4.90 20.72
N ASN A 104 10.61 5.14 19.50
CA ASN A 104 9.38 4.58 18.95
C ASN A 104 9.63 3.22 18.31
N ARG A 105 8.55 2.45 18.18
CA ARG A 105 8.53 1.18 17.46
C ARG A 105 7.72 1.34 16.17
N TYR A 106 8.08 0.54 15.18
CA TYR A 106 7.55 0.63 13.83
C TYR A 106 7.03 -0.73 13.37
N THR A 107 6.08 -0.72 12.46
CA THR A 107 5.53 -1.95 11.86
C THR A 107 6.16 -2.20 10.50
N ALA A 108 6.07 -3.42 9.96
CA ALA A 108 6.64 -3.74 8.65
C ALA A 108 6.20 -2.79 7.50
N PRO A 109 4.93 -2.31 7.44
CA PRO A 109 4.50 -1.33 6.44
C PRO A 109 5.21 0.02 6.49
N ASP A 110 5.73 0.40 7.66
CA ASP A 110 6.44 1.68 7.83
C ASP A 110 7.89 1.60 7.34
N LEU A 111 8.38 0.38 7.06
CA LEU A 111 9.78 0.09 6.77
C LEU A 111 9.98 -0.22 5.29
N LEU A 112 11.02 0.39 4.73
CA LEU A 112 11.52 0.11 3.39
C LEU A 112 12.72 -0.83 3.49
N ASP A 113 12.75 -1.89 2.69
CA ASP A 113 13.92 -2.78 2.64
C ASP A 113 15.12 -2.06 2.00
N LEU A 114 16.19 -1.89 2.78
CA LEU A 114 17.46 -1.30 2.34
C LEU A 114 18.61 -2.31 2.42
N ASN A 115 18.35 -3.61 2.52
CA ASN A 115 19.40 -4.63 2.60
C ASN A 115 20.32 -4.66 1.37
N LYS A 116 19.77 -4.26 0.21
CA LYS A 116 20.52 -4.11 -1.05
C LYS A 116 21.34 -2.82 -1.12
N CYS A 117 21.14 -1.89 -0.18
CA CYS A 117 21.89 -0.64 -0.10
C CYS A 117 23.16 -0.82 0.75
N GLY A 118 24.28 -0.27 0.28
CA GLY A 118 25.60 -0.40 0.92
C GLY A 118 25.81 0.56 2.09
N PHE A 119 25.03 0.44 3.16
CA PHE A 119 25.25 1.22 4.40
C PHE A 119 26.15 0.46 5.38
N GLU A 120 27.47 0.50 5.16
CA GLU A 120 28.43 -0.22 6.00
C GLU A 120 28.47 0.30 7.45
N ASP A 121 28.40 1.62 7.64
CA ASP A 121 28.44 2.27 8.96
C ASP A 121 27.34 1.75 9.91
N LEU A 122 26.15 1.51 9.39
CA LEU A 122 25.03 0.96 10.15
C LEU A 122 25.24 -0.52 10.49
N ARG A 123 25.92 -1.28 9.63
CA ARG A 123 26.18 -2.71 9.88
C ARG A 123 27.17 -2.89 11.03
N SER A 124 28.24 -2.11 11.06
CA SER A 124 29.31 -2.17 12.07
C SER A 124 28.93 -1.54 13.41
N ILE A 125 27.80 -0.84 13.50
CA ILE A 125 27.42 -0.14 14.72
C ILE A 125 27.02 -1.11 15.84
N ASP A 126 27.59 -0.87 17.02
CA ASP A 126 27.18 -1.50 18.27
C ASP A 126 26.01 -0.73 18.88
N SER A 127 24.83 -1.34 18.81
CA SER A 127 23.59 -0.74 19.31
C SER A 127 23.52 -0.66 20.83
N THR A 128 24.42 -1.29 21.60
CA THR A 128 24.35 -1.30 23.07
C THR A 128 24.84 0.01 23.70
N LEU A 129 25.67 0.76 22.99
CA LEU A 129 26.32 1.97 23.47
C LEU A 129 25.58 3.26 23.04
N LEU A 130 24.52 3.11 22.26
CA LEU A 130 23.82 4.23 21.63
C LEU A 130 22.75 4.83 22.57
N PRO A 131 22.66 6.17 22.66
CA PRO A 131 21.60 6.82 23.42
C PRO A 131 20.24 6.59 22.75
N THR A 132 19.17 6.71 23.54
CA THR A 132 17.81 6.73 22.99
C THR A 132 17.49 8.12 22.48
N ILE A 133 17.08 8.22 21.21
CA ILE A 133 16.72 9.48 20.54
C ILE A 133 15.31 9.41 19.97
N THR A 134 14.70 10.58 19.77
CA THR A 134 13.38 10.66 19.11
C THR A 134 13.52 10.63 17.59
N PHE A 135 12.47 10.19 16.89
CA PHE A 135 12.46 10.21 15.41
C PHE A 135 12.70 11.62 14.84
N ILE A 136 12.10 12.65 15.45
CA ILE A 136 12.28 14.04 15.03
C ILE A 136 13.74 14.47 15.16
N GLN A 137 14.41 14.08 16.25
CA GLN A 137 15.82 14.38 16.45
C GLN A 137 16.70 13.68 15.39
N ALA A 138 16.49 12.38 15.18
CA ALA A 138 17.19 11.62 14.14
C ALA A 138 17.00 12.22 12.75
N CYS A 139 15.78 12.70 12.43
CA CYS A 139 15.50 13.37 11.17
C CYS A 139 16.20 14.72 11.03
N LYS A 140 16.32 15.51 12.12
CA LYS A 140 17.01 16.80 12.09
C LYS A 140 18.50 16.64 11.83
N GLU A 141 19.11 15.63 12.44
CA GLU A 141 20.55 15.37 12.33
C GLU A 141 20.94 14.76 10.97
N TYR A 142 19.99 14.13 10.28
CA TYR A 142 20.21 13.52 8.96
C TYR A 142 20.04 14.50 7.77
N VAL A 143 19.37 15.65 7.98
CA VAL A 143 19.03 16.61 6.91
C VAL A 143 20.22 17.42 6.44
#